data_AF-A0A1B7WAT3-F1
#
_entry.id   AF-A0A1B7WAT3-F1
#
_cell.length_a   1.000
_cell.length_b   1.000
_cell.length_c   1.000
_cell.angle_alpha   90.00
_cell.angle_beta   90.00
_cell.angle_gamma   90.00
#
_symmetry.space_group_name_H-M   'P 1'
#
loop_
_entity.id
_entity.type
_entity.pdbx_description
1 polymer ?
#
loop_
_entity_poly.entity_id
_entity_poly.type
_entity_poly.pdbx_seq_one_letter_code
_entity_poly.pdbx_strand_id
1 'polypeptide(L)'
;MNLKQSYNAESIQAFLVSHLAEVVGVETAEIDVDENLENYGLDSAQAMMIISKLEELLGFKPSPILLWHYPNIAALSQRLADESSDDSQVKDAGSGTNSPVNFAPPLLDLGAEAVLDPTIQPVGTAVSVTNPKNIFLTGGTGYLGAFMIKELLEVSDATLYCLVRASNLEEGKSKLENNLQQYGIWQDHYSGRIIPIIGDLAQPRLGISAEQFENLAANIDTIYHSAALLNYVYPYSALKTANVLGTQEVLRLACQTKVKPLHYVSSVAVFESTAYAGKLVKEDDDFHDWEGIFLGYSQTKWVAEKLVKIAGSRGLPITIHRPPLISGDSQTGICNTHDFINLMIKGCLQMGSFPDVD
;
A
#
# COMPACT_ATOMS: atom_id res chain seq x y z
N MET A 1 41.88 14.52 13.11
CA MET A 1 41.00 13.94 14.15
C MET A 1 39.79 14.85 14.26
N ASN A 2 38.71 14.57 13.53
CA ASN A 2 37.43 15.20 13.80
C ASN A 2 36.79 14.43 14.96
N LEU A 3 36.55 15.10 16.07
CA LEU A 3 35.73 14.58 17.16
C LEU A 3 34.31 14.42 16.60
N LYS A 4 33.82 13.17 16.44
CA LYS A 4 32.40 12.93 16.17
C LYS A 4 31.61 13.51 17.34
N GLN A 5 30.80 14.53 17.07
CA GLN A 5 29.90 15.14 18.04
C GLN A 5 28.79 14.11 18.32
N SER A 6 28.61 13.71 19.59
CA SER A 6 27.47 12.91 19.98
C SER A 6 26.25 13.84 20.08
N TYR A 7 25.21 13.55 19.29
CA TYR A 7 23.99 14.34 19.28
C TYR A 7 22.95 13.65 20.16
N ASN A 8 22.38 14.39 21.11
CA ASN A 8 21.29 13.87 21.93
C ASN A 8 19.93 14.01 21.21
N ALA A 9 18.93 13.26 21.66
CA ALA A 9 17.61 13.24 21.02
C ALA A 9 16.98 14.63 20.89
N GLU A 10 17.15 15.50 21.91
CA GLU A 10 16.64 16.88 21.87
C GLU A 10 17.26 17.72 20.74
N SER A 11 18.56 17.59 20.51
CA SER A 11 19.25 18.32 19.43
C SER A 11 18.82 17.86 18.04
N ILE A 12 18.61 16.55 17.87
CA ILE A 12 18.13 15.96 16.62
C ILE A 12 16.65 16.34 16.39
N GLN A 13 15.86 16.37 17.45
CA GLN A 13 14.46 16.79 17.40
C GLN A 13 14.32 18.25 16.97
N ALA A 14 15.10 19.16 17.58
CA ALA A 14 15.10 20.56 17.19
C ALA A 14 15.53 20.75 15.72
N PHE A 15 16.51 19.96 15.26
CA PHE A 15 16.94 19.96 13.86
C PHE A 15 15.81 19.52 12.93
N LEU A 16 15.17 18.39 13.22
CA LEU A 16 14.09 17.83 12.42
C LEU A 16 12.88 18.78 12.36
N VAL A 17 12.49 19.38 13.49
CA VAL A 17 11.42 20.39 13.54
C VAL A 17 11.74 21.57 12.62
N SER A 18 12.96 22.12 12.71
CA SER A 18 13.37 23.26 11.88
C SER A 18 13.32 22.95 10.40
N HIS A 19 13.78 21.77 10.00
CA HIS A 19 13.86 21.38 8.60
C HIS A 19 12.51 20.95 8.03
N LEU A 20 11.68 20.31 8.84
CA LEU A 20 10.31 19.98 8.45
C LEU A 20 9.49 21.25 8.24
N ALA A 21 9.58 22.21 9.16
CA ALA A 21 8.92 23.51 9.04
C ALA A 21 9.33 24.26 7.76
N GLU A 22 10.63 24.28 7.44
CA GLU A 22 11.16 24.87 6.20
C GLU A 22 10.58 24.20 4.94
N VAL A 23 10.54 22.87 4.93
CA VAL A 23 10.09 22.07 3.77
C VAL A 23 8.59 22.18 3.53
N VAL A 24 7.80 22.23 4.61
CA VAL A 24 6.33 22.31 4.55
C VAL A 24 5.84 23.76 4.46
N GLY A 25 6.68 24.74 4.79
CA GLY A 25 6.38 26.17 4.69
C GLY A 25 5.56 26.71 5.86
N VAL A 26 5.80 26.21 7.07
CA VAL A 26 5.11 26.59 8.31
C VAL A 26 6.10 27.09 9.37
N GLU A 27 5.59 27.69 10.45
CA GLU A 27 6.45 28.05 11.60
C GLU A 27 6.83 26.81 12.42
N THR A 28 8.01 26.83 13.06
CA THR A 28 8.48 25.69 13.88
C THR A 28 7.56 25.37 15.06
N ALA A 29 6.81 26.36 15.56
CA ALA A 29 5.82 26.18 16.63
C ALA A 29 4.56 25.43 16.17
N GLU A 30 4.34 25.30 14.86
CA GLU A 30 3.21 24.55 14.28
C GLU A 30 3.53 23.07 14.04
N ILE A 31 4.80 22.68 14.21
CA ILE A 31 5.22 21.29 14.14
C ILE A 31 5.05 20.64 15.51
N ASP A 32 4.14 19.68 15.58
CA ASP A 32 3.95 18.79 16.72
C ASP A 32 4.91 17.61 16.57
N VAL A 33 5.74 17.40 17.59
CA VAL A 33 6.78 16.36 17.59
C VAL A 33 6.20 14.96 17.77
N ASP A 34 4.95 14.86 18.25
CA ASP A 34 4.24 13.60 18.46
C ASP A 34 3.28 13.26 17.30
N GLU A 35 3.01 14.21 16.41
CA GLU A 35 2.15 14.06 15.23
C GLU A 35 2.81 13.17 14.16
N ASN A 36 1.98 12.43 13.40
CA ASN A 36 2.51 11.54 12.38
C ASN A 36 3.17 12.34 11.24
N LEU A 37 4.42 12.03 10.90
CA LEU A 37 5.17 12.65 9.80
C LEU A 37 4.41 12.61 8.46
N GLU A 38 3.57 11.60 8.25
CA GLU A 38 2.71 11.46 7.07
C GLU A 38 1.67 12.58 6.93
N ASN A 39 1.18 13.14 8.05
CA ASN A 39 0.15 14.18 8.06
C ASN A 39 0.70 15.54 7.61
N TYR A 40 2.02 15.71 7.59
CA TYR A 40 2.69 16.89 7.06
C TYR A 40 2.86 16.87 5.53
N GLY A 41 2.39 15.81 4.86
CA GLY A 41 2.32 15.77 3.39
C GLY A 41 3.68 15.69 2.68
N LEU A 42 4.70 15.17 3.36
CA LEU A 42 6.03 14.99 2.79
C LEU A 42 6.01 14.07 1.56
N ASP A 43 6.60 14.51 0.47
CA ASP A 43 6.91 13.66 -0.69
C ASP A 43 8.30 13.01 -0.59
N SER A 44 8.61 12.10 -1.52
CA SER A 44 9.89 11.39 -1.52
C SER A 44 11.11 12.30 -1.78
N ALA A 45 10.96 13.39 -2.52
CA ALA A 45 12.06 14.32 -2.77
C ALA A 45 12.36 15.16 -1.52
N GLN A 46 11.30 15.63 -0.85
CA GLN A 46 11.36 16.33 0.43
C GLN A 46 11.99 15.46 1.53
N ALA A 47 11.59 14.20 1.62
CA ALA A 47 12.20 13.25 2.54
C ALA A 47 13.71 13.07 2.28
N MET A 48 14.12 12.97 1.01
CA MET A 48 15.55 12.87 0.67
C MET A 48 16.34 14.13 1.01
N MET A 49 15.74 15.32 0.91
CA MET A 49 16.38 16.56 1.34
C MET A 49 16.64 16.54 2.85
N ILE A 50 15.65 16.14 3.65
CA ILE A 50 15.78 16.03 5.11
C ILE A 50 16.87 15.00 5.47
N ILE A 51 16.90 13.84 4.81
CA ILE A 51 17.92 12.81 5.04
C ILE A 51 19.33 13.29 4.69
N SER A 52 19.48 14.01 3.58
CA SER A 52 20.78 14.55 3.17
C SER A 52 21.32 15.54 4.20
N LYS A 53 20.45 16.41 4.74
CA LYS A 53 20.82 17.34 5.81
C LYS A 53 21.09 16.60 7.14
N LEU A 54 20.36 15.53 7.45
CA LEU A 54 20.66 14.67 8.61
C LEU A 54 22.02 13.97 8.48
N GLU A 55 22.40 13.53 7.28
CA GLU A 55 23.72 12.94 7.01
C GLU A 55 24.85 13.95 7.32
N GLU A 56 24.68 15.21 6.89
CA GLU A 56 25.61 16.29 7.22
C GLU A 56 25.73 16.54 8.73
N LEU A 57 24.60 16.50 9.46
CA LEU A 57 24.58 16.69 10.91
C LEU A 57 25.24 15.51 11.65
N LEU A 58 24.80 14.29 11.37
CA LEU A 58 25.13 13.11 12.17
C LEU A 58 26.50 12.51 11.80
N GLY A 59 27.05 12.86 10.63
CA GLY A 59 28.33 12.32 10.17
C GLY A 59 28.29 10.83 9.78
N PHE A 60 27.09 10.26 9.67
CA PHE A 60 26.80 8.98 9.07
C PHE A 60 25.54 9.12 8.21
N LYS A 61 25.37 8.23 7.22
CA LYS A 61 24.24 8.28 6.29
C LYS A 61 23.04 7.53 6.87
N PRO A 62 22.00 8.20 7.37
CA PRO A 62 20.82 7.53 7.89
C PRO A 62 20.05 6.91 6.71
N SER A 63 19.44 5.73 6.93
CA SER A 63 18.59 5.14 5.90
C SER A 63 17.40 6.08 5.63
N PRO A 64 17.10 6.40 4.35
CA PRO A 64 15.95 7.23 4.02
C PRO A 64 14.61 6.70 4.51
N ILE A 65 14.54 5.39 4.75
CA ILE A 65 13.36 4.68 5.24
C ILE A 65 13.05 5.05 6.70
N LEU A 66 14.01 5.58 7.46
CA LEU A 66 13.82 5.95 8.86
C LEU A 66 12.72 7.01 9.05
N LEU A 67 12.60 7.98 8.15
CA LEU A 67 11.51 8.98 8.20
C LEU A 67 10.12 8.37 8.13
N TRP A 68 10.02 7.17 7.56
CA TRP A 68 8.78 6.45 7.32
C TRP A 68 8.56 5.34 8.34
N HIS A 69 9.61 4.79 8.94
CA HIS A 69 9.51 3.74 9.94
C HIS A 69 9.27 4.25 11.37
N TYR A 70 9.56 5.52 11.62
CA TYR A 70 9.30 6.16 12.91
C TYR A 70 8.10 7.11 12.76
N PRO A 71 7.06 6.93 13.58
CA PRO A 71 5.77 7.59 13.35
C PRO A 71 5.87 9.11 13.46
N ASN A 72 6.76 9.63 14.31
CA ASN A 72 6.84 11.05 14.61
C ASN A 72 8.29 11.49 14.88
N ILE A 73 8.50 12.81 14.99
CA ILE A 73 9.83 13.39 15.19
C ILE A 73 10.44 12.90 16.50
N ALA A 74 9.66 12.78 17.57
CA ALA A 74 10.16 12.33 18.86
C ALA A 74 10.77 10.92 18.78
N ALA A 75 10.05 9.98 18.18
CA ALA A 75 10.51 8.59 18.02
C ALA A 75 11.74 8.49 17.09
N LEU A 76 11.76 9.25 16.00
CA LEU A 76 12.89 9.29 15.08
C LEU A 76 14.15 9.88 15.74
N SER A 77 13.98 10.96 16.50
CA SER A 77 15.09 11.66 17.15
C SER A 77 15.73 10.80 18.23
N GLN A 78 14.92 10.10 19.02
CA GLN A 78 15.41 9.16 20.02
C GLN A 78 16.21 8.04 19.36
N ARG A 79 15.70 7.46 18.27
CA ARG A 79 16.40 6.39 17.55
C ARG A 79 17.76 6.82 17.01
N LEU A 80 17.80 8.00 16.37
CA LEU A 80 19.03 8.53 15.78
C LEU A 80 20.06 8.89 16.87
N ALA A 81 19.60 9.33 18.04
CA ALA A 81 20.46 9.56 19.19
C ALA A 81 21.09 8.24 19.70
N ASP A 82 20.27 7.19 19.82
CA ASP A 82 20.76 5.86 20.21
C ASP A 82 21.82 5.35 19.22
N GLU A 83 21.61 5.53 17.91
CA GLU A 83 22.58 5.18 16.85
C GLU A 83 23.90 5.97 16.96
N SER A 84 23.81 7.27 17.26
CA SER A 84 24.99 8.13 17.43
C SER A 84 25.81 7.78 18.67
N SER A 85 25.19 7.11 19.66
CA SER A 85 25.83 6.73 20.92
C SER A 85 26.44 5.32 20.90
N ASP A 86 25.84 4.36 20.20
CA ASP A 86 26.37 2.99 20.06
C ASP A 86 27.69 2.93 19.27
N ASP A 87 27.86 3.81 18.27
CA ASP A 87 29.08 3.89 17.45
C ASP A 87 30.30 4.48 18.23
N SER A 88 30.08 4.90 19.49
CA SER A 88 31.12 5.46 20.35
C SER A 88 31.66 4.49 21.43
N GLN A 89 31.09 3.27 21.56
CA GLN A 89 31.52 2.28 22.57
C GLN A 89 32.33 1.08 22.05
N VAL A 90 32.68 0.99 20.76
CA VAL A 90 33.56 -0.08 20.27
C VAL A 90 35.02 0.38 20.24
N LYS A 91 35.67 0.38 21.43
CA LYS A 91 37.13 0.23 21.51
C LYS A 91 37.50 -0.78 22.59
N ASP A 92 38.32 -1.73 22.15
CA ASP A 92 39.04 -2.77 22.88
C ASP A 92 38.27 -4.05 23.28
N ALA A 93 38.18 -5.01 22.33
CA ALA A 93 38.87 -6.30 22.42
C ALA A 93 38.53 -7.24 21.24
N GLY A 94 39.57 -7.67 20.51
CA GLY A 94 39.73 -8.98 19.85
C GLY A 94 38.57 -9.66 19.10
N SER A 95 38.76 -9.79 17.78
CA SER A 95 38.23 -10.84 16.88
C SER A 95 36.71 -10.95 16.66
N GLY A 96 36.32 -11.04 15.38
CA GLY A 96 35.07 -11.68 14.96
C GLY A 96 34.09 -10.74 14.25
N THR A 97 33.93 -11.00 12.95
CA THR A 97 32.73 -10.75 12.13
C THR A 97 32.07 -9.36 12.23
N ASN A 98 32.26 -8.55 11.19
CA ASN A 98 31.31 -7.48 10.82
C ASN A 98 29.94 -8.11 10.55
N SER A 99 29.16 -8.34 11.60
CA SER A 99 27.73 -8.63 11.47
C SER A 99 27.03 -7.30 11.23
N PRO A 100 26.24 -7.15 10.15
CA PRO A 100 25.36 -6.00 10.02
C PRO A 100 24.38 -6.05 11.19
N VAL A 101 24.42 -5.03 12.05
CA VAL A 101 23.49 -4.89 13.18
C VAL A 101 22.08 -4.94 12.60
N ASN A 102 21.23 -5.83 13.10
CA ASN A 102 19.87 -6.02 12.59
C ASN A 102 19.00 -4.78 12.92
N PHE A 103 18.76 -3.95 11.91
CA PHE A 103 17.96 -2.72 11.98
C PHE A 103 16.47 -3.00 11.75
N ALA A 104 15.82 -3.75 12.64
CA ALA A 104 14.38 -4.00 12.52
C ALA A 104 13.56 -2.93 13.30
N PRO A 105 12.59 -2.24 12.68
CA PRO A 105 11.54 -1.53 13.43
C PRO A 105 10.84 -2.49 14.41
N PRO A 106 10.16 -1.99 15.48
CA PRO A 106 9.46 -2.86 16.44
C PRO A 106 8.61 -3.90 15.69
N LEU A 107 8.79 -5.17 16.05
CA LEU A 107 8.21 -6.30 15.34
C LEU A 107 6.68 -6.16 15.35
N LEU A 108 6.12 -5.77 14.21
CA LEU A 108 4.68 -5.71 14.01
C LEU A 108 4.13 -7.13 14.00
N ASP A 109 3.25 -7.45 14.95
CA ASP A 109 2.53 -8.72 14.96
C ASP A 109 1.39 -8.67 13.93
N LEU A 110 1.65 -9.14 12.71
CA LEU A 110 0.62 -9.20 11.67
C LEU A 110 -0.51 -10.16 12.03
N GLY A 111 -0.25 -11.18 12.85
CA GLY A 111 -1.28 -12.10 13.34
C GLY A 111 -2.31 -11.38 14.20
N ALA A 112 -1.86 -10.51 15.10
CA ALA A 112 -2.73 -9.67 15.92
C ALA A 112 -3.53 -8.64 15.11
N GLU A 113 -3.00 -8.20 13.97
CA GLU A 113 -3.66 -7.28 13.03
C GLU A 113 -4.71 -7.98 12.15
N ALA A 114 -4.60 -9.29 11.92
CA ALA A 114 -5.47 -10.08 11.07
C ALA A 114 -6.81 -10.47 11.73
N VAL A 115 -7.50 -9.49 12.30
CA VAL A 115 -8.80 -9.67 12.98
C VAL A 115 -9.92 -8.99 12.19
N LEU A 116 -10.81 -9.81 11.61
CA LEU A 116 -12.00 -9.29 10.92
C LEU A 116 -13.12 -8.98 11.91
N ASP A 117 -13.65 -7.76 11.84
CA ASP A 117 -14.83 -7.32 12.60
C ASP A 117 -15.90 -8.43 12.64
N PRO A 118 -16.34 -8.87 13.84
CA PRO A 118 -17.26 -9.99 13.99
C PRO A 118 -18.65 -9.72 13.37
N THR A 119 -19.01 -8.46 13.13
CA THR A 119 -20.27 -8.08 12.47
C THR A 119 -20.23 -8.29 10.96
N ILE A 120 -19.06 -8.43 10.35
CA ILE A 120 -18.91 -8.72 8.92
C ILE A 120 -19.14 -10.22 8.70
N GLN A 121 -20.38 -10.58 8.43
CA GLN A 121 -20.79 -11.95 8.11
C GLN A 121 -21.84 -11.94 6.99
N PRO A 122 -21.80 -12.90 6.06
CA PRO A 122 -22.77 -12.99 4.97
C PRO A 122 -24.20 -13.06 5.48
N VAL A 123 -25.05 -12.12 5.07
CA VAL A 123 -26.49 -12.16 5.36
C VAL A 123 -27.18 -13.01 4.30
N GLY A 124 -27.37 -14.30 4.59
CA GLY A 124 -28.07 -15.26 3.73
C GLY A 124 -27.15 -16.25 3.02
N THR A 125 -27.71 -17.01 2.07
CA THR A 125 -26.97 -18.02 1.31
C THR A 125 -26.28 -17.42 0.10
N ALA A 126 -25.02 -17.80 -0.11
CA ALA A 126 -24.29 -17.49 -1.32
C ALA A 126 -25.04 -17.97 -2.58
N VAL A 127 -25.15 -17.10 -3.58
CA VAL A 127 -25.70 -17.44 -4.89
C VAL A 127 -24.56 -17.39 -5.91
N SER A 128 -24.46 -18.41 -6.76
CA SER A 128 -23.54 -18.39 -7.89
C SER A 128 -23.99 -17.34 -8.91
N VAL A 129 -23.12 -16.38 -9.21
CA VAL A 129 -23.40 -15.32 -10.19
C VAL A 129 -22.70 -15.67 -11.50
N THR A 130 -23.46 -16.09 -12.51
CA THR A 130 -22.93 -16.48 -13.83
C THR A 130 -22.99 -15.35 -14.87
N ASN A 131 -23.89 -14.39 -14.70
CA ASN A 131 -24.02 -13.23 -15.58
C ASN A 131 -24.34 -11.98 -14.73
N PRO A 132 -23.33 -11.35 -14.10
CA PRO A 132 -23.55 -10.18 -13.26
C PRO A 132 -24.08 -9.01 -14.10
N LYS A 133 -25.09 -8.29 -13.61
CA LYS A 133 -25.57 -7.06 -14.25
C LYS A 133 -24.83 -5.84 -13.73
N ASN A 134 -24.48 -5.85 -12.44
CA ASN A 134 -23.80 -4.76 -11.77
C ASN A 134 -22.54 -5.28 -11.06
N ILE A 135 -21.39 -4.75 -11.45
CA ILE A 135 -20.09 -5.11 -10.86
C ILE A 135 -19.55 -3.89 -10.12
N PHE A 136 -19.11 -4.07 -8.87
CA PHE A 136 -18.37 -3.03 -8.16
C PHE A 136 -16.87 -3.28 -8.29
N LEU A 137 -16.13 -2.28 -8.74
CA LEU A 137 -14.68 -2.34 -8.93
C LEU A 137 -14.02 -1.27 -8.07
N THR A 138 -13.03 -1.67 -7.27
CA THR A 138 -12.09 -0.70 -6.70
C THR A 138 -10.78 -0.72 -7.49
N GLY A 139 -10.13 0.44 -7.62
CA GLY A 139 -8.82 0.55 -8.26
C GLY A 139 -8.89 0.76 -9.77
N GLY A 140 -10.06 1.13 -10.30
CA GLY A 140 -10.26 1.38 -11.74
C GLY A 140 -9.41 2.53 -12.32
N THR A 141 -8.89 3.43 -11.48
CA THR A 141 -7.96 4.50 -11.89
C THR A 141 -6.48 4.07 -11.84
N GLY A 142 -6.19 2.81 -11.48
CA GLY A 142 -4.84 2.25 -11.50
C GLY A 142 -4.51 1.56 -12.83
N TYR A 143 -3.26 1.11 -12.96
CA TYR A 143 -2.79 0.39 -14.15
C TYR A 143 -3.57 -0.91 -14.37
N LEU A 144 -3.48 -1.88 -13.45
CA LEU A 144 -4.23 -3.15 -13.56
C LEU A 144 -5.74 -2.91 -13.69
N GLY A 145 -6.28 -1.93 -12.96
CA GLY A 145 -7.69 -1.58 -13.01
C GLY A 145 -8.18 -1.17 -14.39
N ALA A 146 -7.36 -0.47 -15.20
CA ALA A 146 -7.72 -0.11 -16.57
C ALA A 146 -7.95 -1.34 -17.45
N PHE A 147 -7.05 -2.33 -17.34
CA PHE A 147 -7.16 -3.59 -18.08
C PHE A 147 -8.30 -4.47 -17.53
N MET A 148 -8.54 -4.47 -16.22
CA MET A 148 -9.71 -5.14 -15.65
C MET A 148 -11.02 -4.53 -16.17
N ILE A 149 -11.11 -3.20 -16.28
CA ILE A 149 -12.28 -2.53 -16.88
C ILE A 149 -12.49 -3.01 -18.31
N LYS A 150 -11.43 -3.02 -19.14
CA LYS A 150 -11.49 -3.52 -20.52
C LYS A 150 -12.05 -4.93 -20.57
N GLU A 151 -11.40 -5.87 -19.89
CA GLU A 151 -11.77 -7.29 -19.96
C GLU A 151 -13.19 -7.52 -19.44
N LEU A 152 -13.59 -6.91 -18.32
CA LEU A 152 -14.94 -7.05 -17.77
C LEU A 152 -16.03 -6.50 -18.71
N LEU A 153 -15.75 -5.40 -19.42
CA LEU A 153 -16.67 -4.82 -20.40
C LEU A 153 -16.75 -5.64 -21.70
N GLU A 154 -15.67 -6.32 -22.08
CA GLU A 154 -15.61 -7.15 -23.30
C GLU A 154 -16.26 -8.53 -23.10
N VAL A 155 -16.16 -9.11 -21.90
CA VAL A 155 -16.69 -10.46 -21.61
C VAL A 155 -18.10 -10.45 -21.00
N SER A 156 -18.67 -9.29 -20.71
CA SER A 156 -20.01 -9.17 -20.11
C SER A 156 -20.77 -7.93 -20.57
N ASP A 157 -22.09 -7.94 -20.38
CA ASP A 157 -22.97 -6.79 -20.57
C ASP A 157 -23.12 -5.93 -19.30
N ALA A 158 -22.29 -6.18 -18.27
CA ALA A 158 -22.45 -5.55 -16.96
C ALA A 158 -22.15 -4.05 -16.98
N THR A 159 -22.78 -3.34 -16.04
CA THR A 159 -22.41 -1.97 -15.66
C THR A 159 -21.36 -2.04 -14.55
N LEU A 160 -20.25 -1.32 -14.73
CA LEU A 160 -19.16 -1.21 -13.76
C LEU A 160 -19.34 0.02 -12.89
N TYR A 161 -19.47 -0.19 -11.59
CA TYR A 161 -19.49 0.84 -10.55
C TYR A 161 -18.09 0.95 -9.96
N CYS A 162 -17.35 1.99 -10.35
CA CYS A 162 -15.94 2.14 -10.01
C CYS A 162 -15.76 3.11 -8.84
N LEU A 163 -15.16 2.68 -7.73
CA LEU A 163 -14.78 3.60 -6.64
C LEU A 163 -13.66 4.54 -7.10
N VAL A 164 -13.88 5.85 -7.00
CA VAL A 164 -12.94 6.88 -7.44
C VAL A 164 -12.86 8.01 -6.42
N ARG A 165 -11.62 8.38 -6.05
CA ARG A 165 -11.34 9.60 -5.30
C ARG A 165 -11.42 10.81 -6.24
N ALA A 166 -12.46 11.60 -6.10
CA ALA A 166 -12.71 12.82 -6.86
C ALA A 166 -13.63 13.75 -6.06
N SER A 167 -13.70 15.03 -6.44
CA SER A 167 -14.57 16.01 -5.79
C SER A 167 -16.03 15.88 -6.22
N ASN A 168 -16.29 15.34 -7.41
CA ASN A 168 -17.63 15.19 -7.99
C ASN A 168 -17.66 14.11 -9.08
N LEU A 169 -18.87 13.80 -9.58
CA LEU A 169 -19.11 12.75 -10.57
C LEU A 169 -18.40 13.00 -11.91
N GLU A 170 -18.37 14.25 -12.39
CA GLU A 170 -17.77 14.57 -13.69
C GLU A 170 -16.25 14.42 -13.65
N GLU A 171 -15.60 14.86 -12.57
CA GLU A 171 -14.18 14.59 -12.33
C GLU A 171 -13.91 13.08 -12.21
N GLY A 172 -14.78 12.34 -11.52
CA GLY A 172 -14.68 10.88 -11.40
C GLY A 172 -14.75 10.16 -12.74
N LYS A 173 -15.69 10.54 -13.62
CA LYS A 173 -15.78 10.02 -14.99
C LYS A 173 -14.53 10.35 -15.79
N SER A 174 -14.12 11.61 -15.77
CA SER A 174 -12.93 12.06 -16.51
C SER A 174 -11.67 11.32 -16.06
N LYS A 175 -11.49 11.06 -14.76
CA LYS A 175 -10.35 10.27 -14.26
C LYS A 175 -10.32 8.84 -14.80
N LEU A 176 -11.46 8.17 -14.85
CA LEU A 176 -11.55 6.81 -15.40
C LEU A 176 -11.29 6.83 -16.92
N GLU A 177 -11.96 7.71 -17.64
CA GLU A 177 -11.80 7.87 -19.08
C GLU A 177 -10.33 8.19 -19.46
N ASN A 178 -9.72 9.19 -18.82
CA ASN A 178 -8.32 9.56 -19.05
C ASN A 178 -7.38 8.39 -18.76
N ASN A 179 -7.63 7.61 -17.70
CA ASN A 179 -6.83 6.42 -17.38
C ASN A 179 -6.93 5.36 -18.49
N LEU A 180 -8.12 5.11 -19.02
CA LEU A 180 -8.31 4.19 -20.14
C LEU A 180 -7.69 4.73 -21.44
N GLN A 181 -7.80 6.03 -21.71
CA GLN A 181 -7.19 6.67 -22.88
C GLN A 181 -5.65 6.61 -22.82
N GLN A 182 -5.07 6.87 -21.65
CA GLN A 182 -3.63 6.78 -21.41
C GLN A 182 -3.06 5.42 -21.79
N TYR A 183 -3.83 4.34 -21.56
CA TYR A 183 -3.42 2.98 -21.90
C TYR A 183 -3.95 2.47 -23.24
N GLY A 184 -4.55 3.33 -24.07
CA GLY A 184 -5.06 2.97 -25.40
C GLY A 184 -6.29 2.04 -25.37
N ILE A 185 -7.01 2.02 -24.24
CA ILE A 185 -8.13 1.11 -23.97
C ILE A 185 -9.48 1.76 -24.29
N TRP A 186 -9.59 3.09 -24.14
CA TRP A 186 -10.88 3.78 -24.21
C TRP A 186 -11.60 3.56 -25.54
N GLN A 187 -12.91 3.33 -25.44
CA GLN A 187 -13.85 3.29 -26.56
C GLN A 187 -15.11 4.06 -26.15
N ASP A 188 -15.66 4.89 -27.04
CA ASP A 188 -16.80 5.75 -26.70
C ASP A 188 -18.01 4.99 -26.16
N HIS A 189 -18.23 3.76 -26.66
CA HIS A 189 -19.33 2.90 -26.23
C HIS A 189 -19.15 2.33 -24.80
N TYR A 190 -17.97 2.45 -24.19
CA TYR A 190 -17.75 2.09 -22.78
C TYR A 190 -18.36 3.11 -21.81
N SER A 191 -18.46 4.38 -22.21
CA SER A 191 -18.89 5.48 -21.34
C SER A 191 -20.22 5.21 -20.62
N GLY A 192 -21.21 4.64 -21.33
CA GLY A 192 -22.52 4.32 -20.76
C GLY A 192 -22.54 3.21 -19.72
N ARG A 193 -21.46 2.42 -19.60
CA ARG A 193 -21.35 1.27 -18.69
C ARG A 193 -20.36 1.50 -17.55
N ILE A 194 -19.67 2.64 -17.51
CA ILE A 194 -18.72 2.98 -16.44
C ILE A 194 -19.32 4.08 -15.58
N ILE A 195 -19.74 3.73 -14.36
CA ILE A 195 -20.36 4.65 -13.40
C ILE A 195 -19.37 4.91 -12.25
N PRO A 196 -18.90 6.14 -12.04
CA PRO A 196 -18.06 6.43 -10.89
C PRO A 196 -18.88 6.48 -9.59
N ILE A 197 -18.34 5.87 -8.54
CA ILE A 197 -18.76 6.03 -7.15
C ILE A 197 -17.73 6.91 -6.47
N ILE A 198 -18.12 8.13 -6.11
CA ILE A 198 -17.22 9.10 -5.51
C ILE A 198 -17.02 8.74 -4.04
N GLY A 199 -15.84 8.26 -3.70
CA GLY A 199 -15.52 7.78 -2.37
C GLY A 199 -14.03 7.50 -2.20
N ASP A 200 -13.66 7.12 -0.99
CA ASP A 200 -12.28 6.83 -0.61
C ASP A 200 -12.22 5.52 0.17
N LEU A 201 -11.36 4.62 -0.29
CA LEU A 201 -11.11 3.33 0.33
C LEU A 201 -10.61 3.48 1.78
N ALA A 202 -9.89 4.56 2.10
CA ALA A 202 -9.37 4.83 3.43
C ALA A 202 -10.43 5.34 4.42
N GLN A 203 -11.68 5.52 3.99
CA GLN A 203 -12.75 6.07 4.81
C GLN A 203 -13.79 5.00 5.19
N PRO A 204 -14.43 5.10 6.36
CA PRO A 204 -15.56 4.24 6.72
C PRO A 204 -16.63 4.24 5.63
N ARG A 205 -17.24 3.08 5.38
CA ARG A 205 -18.19 2.86 4.27
C ARG A 205 -17.63 3.34 2.92
N LEU A 206 -16.33 3.23 2.69
CA LEU A 206 -15.69 3.67 1.44
C LEU A 206 -15.86 5.18 1.17
N GLY A 207 -16.06 5.98 2.21
CA GLY A 207 -16.22 7.43 2.10
C GLY A 207 -17.55 7.89 1.51
N ILE A 208 -18.53 7.00 1.36
CA ILE A 208 -19.87 7.32 0.85
C ILE A 208 -20.92 7.39 1.98
N SER A 209 -22.08 7.98 1.67
CA SER A 209 -23.19 8.06 2.62
C SER A 209 -23.73 6.67 2.95
N ALA A 210 -24.38 6.53 4.12
CA ALA A 210 -25.02 5.26 4.50
C ALA A 210 -26.07 4.82 3.47
N GLU A 211 -26.86 5.75 2.96
CA GLU A 211 -27.86 5.50 1.91
C GLU A 211 -27.21 5.00 0.61
N GLN A 212 -26.10 5.61 0.17
CA GLN A 212 -25.38 5.13 -1.02
C GLN A 212 -24.78 3.74 -0.80
N PHE A 213 -24.25 3.48 0.39
CA PHE A 213 -23.68 2.17 0.74
C PHE A 213 -24.76 1.09 0.75
N GLU A 214 -25.93 1.36 1.31
CA GLU A 214 -27.09 0.46 1.29
C GLU A 214 -27.59 0.21 -0.13
N ASN A 215 -27.66 1.25 -0.96
CA ASN A 215 -28.01 1.12 -2.37
C ASN A 215 -27.01 0.25 -3.14
N LEU A 216 -25.71 0.42 -2.94
CA LEU A 216 -24.69 -0.47 -3.52
C LEU A 216 -24.86 -1.90 -3.00
N ALA A 217 -25.08 -2.07 -1.69
CA ALA A 217 -25.28 -3.37 -1.08
C ALA A 217 -26.49 -4.12 -1.65
N ALA A 218 -27.57 -3.42 -2.04
CA ALA A 218 -28.74 -4.03 -2.66
C ALA A 218 -28.52 -4.39 -4.14
N ASN A 219 -27.77 -3.58 -4.89
CA ASN A 219 -27.77 -3.63 -6.36
C ASN A 219 -26.56 -4.33 -6.98
N ILE A 220 -25.39 -4.32 -6.33
CA ILE A 220 -24.16 -4.95 -6.86
C ILE A 220 -24.26 -6.47 -6.77
N ASP A 221 -23.88 -7.17 -7.84
CA ASP A 221 -23.96 -8.63 -7.92
C ASP A 221 -22.62 -9.31 -7.59
N THR A 222 -21.49 -8.72 -7.97
CA THR A 222 -20.14 -9.21 -7.68
C THR A 222 -19.17 -8.05 -7.47
N ILE A 223 -18.11 -8.29 -6.71
CA ILE A 223 -17.12 -7.28 -6.35
C ILE A 223 -15.74 -7.72 -6.83
N TYR A 224 -15.03 -6.81 -7.50
CA TYR A 224 -13.60 -6.91 -7.78
C TYR A 224 -12.86 -5.86 -6.96
N HIS A 225 -12.06 -6.31 -5.99
CA HIS A 225 -11.28 -5.45 -5.12
C HIS A 225 -9.82 -5.47 -5.56
N SER A 226 -9.42 -4.48 -6.36
CA SER A 226 -8.03 -4.33 -6.84
C SER A 226 -7.31 -3.10 -6.30
N ALA A 227 -8.03 -2.16 -5.68
CA ALA A 227 -7.40 -0.98 -5.10
C ALA A 227 -6.44 -1.35 -3.96
N ALA A 228 -5.25 -0.77 -4.02
CA ALA A 228 -4.32 -0.69 -2.92
C ALA A 228 -3.49 0.60 -3.09
N LEU A 229 -3.13 1.24 -1.98
CA LEU A 229 -2.04 2.19 -1.93
C LEU A 229 -0.73 1.40 -1.96
N LEU A 230 -0.02 1.49 -3.09
CA LEU A 230 1.29 0.88 -3.28
C LEU A 230 2.35 1.96 -3.17
N ASN A 231 3.14 1.91 -2.10
CA ASN A 231 4.32 2.73 -1.94
C ASN A 231 5.39 1.86 -1.25
N TYR A 232 6.54 1.70 -1.90
CA TYR A 232 7.61 0.82 -1.45
C TYR A 232 8.40 1.36 -0.25
N VAL A 233 8.17 2.61 0.13
CA VAL A 233 8.88 3.29 1.21
C VAL A 233 8.01 3.41 2.45
N TYR A 234 6.68 3.43 2.28
CA TYR A 234 5.76 3.66 3.39
C TYR A 234 5.68 2.44 4.33
N PRO A 235 5.58 2.68 5.64
CA PRO A 235 5.43 1.63 6.63
C PRO A 235 4.03 1.01 6.53
N TYR A 236 3.83 -0.12 7.22
CA TYR A 236 2.50 -0.71 7.38
C TYR A 236 1.46 0.28 7.92
N SER A 237 1.81 1.09 8.94
CA SER A 237 0.88 2.03 9.58
C SER A 237 0.25 3.00 8.58
N ALA A 238 1.06 3.56 7.66
CA ALA A 238 0.63 4.47 6.60
C ALA A 238 -0.35 3.82 5.62
N LEU A 239 -0.10 2.54 5.33
CA LEU A 239 -0.83 1.80 4.31
C LEU A 239 -2.06 1.08 4.88
N LYS A 240 -2.09 0.81 6.19
CA LYS A 240 -3.12 0.03 6.89
C LYS A 240 -4.52 0.56 6.63
N THR A 241 -4.72 1.87 6.72
CA THR A 241 -6.05 2.48 6.57
C THR A 241 -6.65 2.18 5.20
N ALA A 242 -5.89 2.38 4.11
CA ALA A 242 -6.36 2.12 2.76
C ALA A 242 -6.41 0.61 2.44
N ASN A 243 -5.34 -0.13 2.77
CA ASN A 243 -5.15 -1.50 2.27
C ASN A 243 -5.78 -2.57 3.16
N VAL A 244 -5.92 -2.33 4.46
CA VAL A 244 -6.46 -3.31 5.42
C VAL A 244 -7.87 -2.92 5.83
N LEU A 245 -8.05 -1.72 6.39
CA LEU A 245 -9.38 -1.26 6.84
C LEU A 245 -10.31 -1.03 5.65
N GLY A 246 -9.79 -0.51 4.54
CA GLY A 246 -10.53 -0.43 3.29
C GLY A 246 -11.01 -1.79 2.77
N THR A 247 -10.19 -2.85 2.88
CA THR A 247 -10.62 -4.21 2.55
C THR A 247 -11.74 -4.68 3.49
N GLN A 248 -11.71 -4.33 4.79
CA GLN A 248 -12.82 -4.63 5.70
C GLN A 248 -14.13 -3.97 5.26
N GLU A 249 -14.10 -2.72 4.79
CA GLU A 249 -15.31 -2.05 4.31
C GLU A 249 -15.83 -2.65 3.00
N VAL A 250 -14.94 -3.16 2.12
CA VAL A 250 -15.36 -3.94 0.95
C VAL A 250 -15.98 -5.28 1.35
N LEU A 251 -15.41 -5.98 2.34
CA LEU A 251 -15.99 -7.21 2.89
C LEU A 251 -17.36 -6.96 3.52
N ARG A 252 -17.53 -5.83 4.22
CA ARG A 252 -18.81 -5.38 4.77
C ARG A 252 -19.84 -5.19 3.66
N LEU A 253 -19.47 -4.51 2.57
CA LEU A 253 -20.35 -4.35 1.40
C LEU A 253 -20.73 -5.70 0.76
N ALA A 254 -19.77 -6.63 0.68
CA ALA A 254 -19.97 -7.95 0.11
C ALA A 254 -20.97 -8.81 0.91
N CYS A 255 -20.99 -8.61 2.24
CA CYS A 255 -21.84 -9.35 3.17
C CYS A 255 -23.22 -8.71 3.40
N GLN A 256 -23.34 -7.40 3.21
CA GLN A 256 -24.54 -6.62 3.55
C GLN A 256 -25.66 -6.78 2.53
N THR A 257 -26.90 -6.88 3.01
CA THR A 257 -28.17 -6.99 2.25
C THR A 257 -28.31 -8.28 1.44
N LYS A 258 -27.34 -8.59 0.58
CA LYS A 258 -27.21 -9.85 -0.15
C LYS A 258 -25.74 -10.23 -0.26
N VAL A 259 -25.46 -11.52 -0.25
CA VAL A 259 -24.10 -12.06 -0.42
C VAL A 259 -23.62 -11.82 -1.86
N LYS A 260 -22.45 -11.21 -2.01
CA LYS A 260 -21.81 -10.93 -3.30
C LYS A 260 -20.48 -11.66 -3.36
N PRO A 261 -20.22 -12.50 -4.38
CA PRO A 261 -18.88 -13.05 -4.58
C PRO A 261 -17.82 -11.94 -4.63
N LEU A 262 -16.69 -12.17 -3.97
CA LEU A 262 -15.57 -11.24 -3.94
C LEU A 262 -14.35 -11.83 -4.66
N HIS A 263 -13.91 -11.14 -5.70
CA HIS A 263 -12.61 -11.33 -6.31
C HIS A 263 -11.61 -10.33 -5.71
N TYR A 264 -10.67 -10.82 -4.91
CA TYR A 264 -9.65 -10.00 -4.26
C TYR A 264 -8.32 -10.10 -5.02
N VAL A 265 -7.77 -8.97 -5.43
CA VAL A 265 -6.42 -8.92 -6.01
C VAL A 265 -5.40 -8.69 -4.88
N SER A 266 -4.76 -9.80 -4.50
CA SER A 266 -3.64 -9.85 -3.57
C SER A 266 -2.30 -9.69 -4.32
N SER A 267 -1.25 -10.36 -3.87
CA SER A 267 0.05 -10.44 -4.51
C SER A 267 0.80 -11.68 -4.04
N VAL A 268 1.75 -12.18 -4.84
CA VAL A 268 2.71 -13.20 -4.37
C VAL A 268 3.53 -12.72 -3.16
N ALA A 269 3.56 -11.40 -2.90
CA ALA A 269 4.23 -10.78 -1.76
C ALA A 269 3.78 -11.32 -0.38
N VAL A 270 2.61 -11.97 -0.29
CA VAL A 270 2.17 -12.64 0.94
C VAL A 270 3.07 -13.81 1.36
N PHE A 271 3.96 -14.27 0.47
CA PHE A 271 4.94 -15.32 0.71
C PHE A 271 6.39 -14.79 0.85
N GLU A 272 6.59 -13.49 1.09
CA GLU A 272 7.93 -12.90 1.27
C GLU A 272 8.59 -13.26 2.61
N SER A 273 7.89 -13.96 3.51
CA SER A 273 8.51 -14.49 4.72
C SER A 273 9.68 -15.41 4.38
N THR A 274 10.74 -15.33 5.18
CA THR A 274 11.92 -16.20 5.07
C THR A 274 11.56 -17.69 5.19
N ALA A 275 10.42 -18.01 5.80
CA ALA A 275 9.89 -19.36 5.88
C ALA A 275 9.62 -19.99 4.50
N TYR A 276 9.35 -19.18 3.47
CA TYR A 276 9.07 -19.65 2.10
C TYR A 276 10.25 -19.48 1.14
N ALA A 277 11.33 -18.84 1.57
CA ALA A 277 12.50 -18.59 0.73
C ALA A 277 13.09 -19.91 0.19
N GLY A 278 13.27 -19.99 -1.14
CA GLY A 278 13.80 -21.17 -1.82
C GLY A 278 12.87 -22.40 -1.83
N LYS A 279 11.61 -22.25 -1.42
CA LYS A 279 10.62 -23.34 -1.42
C LYS A 279 9.62 -23.17 -2.56
N LEU A 280 9.12 -24.29 -3.07
CA LEU A 280 7.95 -24.29 -3.95
C LEU A 280 6.71 -23.97 -3.11
N VAL A 281 5.97 -22.96 -3.53
CA VAL A 281 4.69 -22.56 -2.95
C VAL A 281 3.60 -22.70 -4.02
N LYS A 282 2.46 -23.27 -3.64
CA LYS A 282 1.26 -23.46 -4.47
C LYS A 282 0.13 -22.54 -4.04
N GLU A 283 -0.90 -22.45 -4.88
CA GLU A 283 -2.06 -21.60 -4.64
C GLU A 283 -2.87 -22.04 -3.41
N ASP A 284 -2.93 -23.35 -3.14
CA ASP A 284 -3.63 -23.96 -2.03
C ASP A 284 -2.82 -24.02 -0.73
N ASP A 285 -1.53 -23.65 -0.78
CA ASP A 285 -0.70 -23.59 0.42
C ASP A 285 -1.19 -22.48 1.37
N ASP A 286 -1.19 -22.80 2.66
CA ASP A 286 -1.42 -21.83 3.70
C ASP A 286 -0.19 -20.94 3.91
N PHE A 287 -0.44 -19.68 4.23
CA PHE A 287 0.60 -18.66 4.42
C PHE A 287 0.60 -18.17 5.88
N HIS A 288 0.92 -19.05 6.83
CA HIS A 288 0.85 -18.70 8.26
C HIS A 288 2.05 -17.90 8.75
N ASP A 289 3.21 -18.08 8.17
CA ASP A 289 4.42 -17.34 8.57
C ASP A 289 4.42 -15.93 7.99
N TRP A 290 4.63 -14.92 8.84
CA TRP A 290 4.85 -13.52 8.45
C TRP A 290 6.20 -12.97 8.89
N GLU A 291 6.95 -13.72 9.69
CA GLU A 291 8.28 -13.32 10.13
C GLU A 291 9.20 -13.11 8.91
N GLY A 292 9.89 -11.98 8.88
CA GLY A 292 10.75 -11.60 7.76
C GLY A 292 10.04 -10.89 6.59
N ILE A 293 8.72 -10.64 6.67
CA ILE A 293 8.07 -9.69 5.74
C ILE A 293 8.37 -8.28 6.22
N PHE A 294 9.23 -7.56 5.50
CA PHE A 294 9.67 -6.21 5.87
C PHE A 294 8.93 -5.08 5.16
N LEU A 295 8.52 -5.29 3.91
CA LEU A 295 7.90 -4.25 3.11
C LEU A 295 6.48 -3.95 3.62
N GLY A 296 6.19 -2.70 3.95
CA GLY A 296 4.87 -2.29 4.48
C GLY A 296 3.71 -2.70 3.57
N TYR A 297 3.88 -2.57 2.26
CA TYR A 297 2.90 -3.04 1.29
C TYR A 297 2.64 -4.55 1.42
N SER A 298 3.68 -5.38 1.44
CA SER A 298 3.59 -6.83 1.60
C SER A 298 2.91 -7.22 2.91
N GLN A 299 3.23 -6.52 4.00
CA GLN A 299 2.56 -6.68 5.29
C GLN A 299 1.06 -6.38 5.18
N THR A 300 0.66 -5.28 4.52
CA THR A 300 -0.78 -5.00 4.32
C THR A 300 -1.49 -6.03 3.47
N LYS A 301 -0.85 -6.56 2.41
CA LYS A 301 -1.42 -7.63 1.59
C LYS A 301 -1.59 -8.93 2.35
N TRP A 302 -0.61 -9.28 3.18
CA TRP A 302 -0.70 -10.45 4.06
C TRP A 302 -1.90 -10.34 5.00
N VAL A 303 -2.05 -9.20 5.71
CA VAL A 303 -3.15 -8.98 6.65
C VAL A 303 -4.50 -8.96 5.92
N ALA A 304 -4.63 -8.17 4.85
CA ALA A 304 -5.87 -8.06 4.10
C ALA A 304 -6.32 -9.40 3.50
N GLU A 305 -5.39 -10.22 3.01
CA GLU A 305 -5.72 -11.55 2.49
C GLU A 305 -6.20 -12.50 3.61
N LYS A 306 -5.62 -12.42 4.82
CA LYS A 306 -6.15 -13.15 5.98
C LYS A 306 -7.58 -12.74 6.31
N LEU A 307 -7.89 -11.44 6.28
CA LEU A 307 -9.26 -10.95 6.48
C LEU A 307 -10.23 -11.50 5.43
N VAL A 308 -9.82 -11.54 4.16
CA VAL A 308 -10.60 -12.13 3.07
C VAL A 308 -10.80 -13.64 3.29
N LYS A 309 -9.76 -14.39 3.68
CA LYS A 309 -9.88 -15.82 4.04
C LYS A 309 -10.82 -16.05 5.24
N ILE A 310 -10.77 -15.20 6.27
CA ILE A 310 -11.70 -15.27 7.42
C ILE A 310 -13.14 -15.06 6.95
N ALA A 311 -13.40 -14.05 6.10
CA ALA A 311 -14.72 -13.87 5.51
C ALA A 311 -15.17 -15.08 4.67
N GLY A 312 -14.24 -15.67 3.92
CA GLY A 312 -14.43 -16.94 3.20
C GLY A 312 -14.89 -18.07 4.12
N SER A 313 -14.20 -18.28 5.25
CA SER A 313 -14.60 -19.28 6.25
C SER A 313 -15.95 -19.00 6.91
N ARG A 314 -16.40 -17.73 6.92
CA ARG A 314 -17.74 -17.31 7.36
C ARG A 314 -18.81 -17.52 6.28
N GLY A 315 -18.45 -18.03 5.11
CA GLY A 315 -19.37 -18.37 4.02
C GLY A 315 -19.43 -17.36 2.87
N LEU A 316 -18.57 -16.34 2.85
CA LEU A 316 -18.48 -15.43 1.70
C LEU A 316 -17.80 -16.16 0.52
N PRO A 317 -18.39 -16.21 -0.68
CA PRO A 317 -17.68 -16.74 -1.84
C PRO A 317 -16.51 -15.82 -2.19
N ILE A 318 -15.30 -16.35 -2.14
CA ILE A 318 -14.08 -15.59 -2.41
C ILE A 318 -13.27 -16.23 -3.55
N THR A 319 -12.55 -15.40 -4.28
CA THR A 319 -11.48 -15.81 -5.19
C THR A 319 -10.32 -14.85 -4.98
N ILE A 320 -9.13 -15.38 -4.68
CA ILE A 320 -7.93 -14.58 -4.42
C ILE A 320 -7.00 -14.72 -5.63
N HIS A 321 -6.65 -13.61 -6.23
CA HIS A 321 -5.67 -13.52 -7.32
C HIS A 321 -4.36 -12.99 -6.76
N ARG A 322 -3.26 -13.74 -6.89
CA ARG A 322 -1.93 -13.32 -6.41
C ARG A 322 -1.00 -13.04 -7.59
N PRO A 323 -1.16 -11.92 -8.31
CA PRO A 323 -0.24 -11.57 -9.37
C PRO A 323 1.19 -11.37 -8.82
N PRO A 324 2.22 -11.73 -9.60
CA PRO A 324 3.59 -11.34 -9.33
C PRO A 324 3.81 -9.89 -9.75
N LEU A 325 5.03 -9.54 -10.17
CA LEU A 325 5.30 -8.26 -10.82
C LEU A 325 4.46 -8.14 -12.10
N ILE A 326 3.68 -7.07 -12.18
CA ILE A 326 2.85 -6.76 -13.35
C ILE A 326 3.70 -5.89 -14.28
N SER A 327 3.92 -6.36 -15.50
CA SER A 327 4.66 -5.63 -16.55
C SER A 327 3.71 -5.10 -17.63
N GLY A 328 4.28 -4.61 -18.73
CA GLY A 328 3.54 -4.08 -19.85
C GLY A 328 2.62 -5.09 -20.53
N ASP A 329 1.62 -4.55 -21.25
CA ASP A 329 0.74 -5.36 -22.07
C ASP A 329 1.55 -6.18 -23.08
N SER A 330 1.26 -7.48 -23.15
CA SER A 330 2.01 -8.45 -23.96
C SER A 330 1.96 -8.18 -25.47
N GLN A 331 0.96 -7.43 -25.94
CA GLN A 331 0.77 -7.15 -27.37
C GLN A 331 1.32 -5.77 -27.74
N THR A 332 1.04 -4.75 -26.95
CA THR A 332 1.39 -3.35 -27.27
C THR A 332 2.63 -2.85 -26.54
N GLY A 333 3.03 -3.49 -25.44
CA GLY A 333 4.10 -3.02 -24.55
C GLY A 333 3.69 -1.84 -23.66
N ILE A 334 2.45 -1.36 -23.75
CA ILE A 334 1.96 -0.24 -22.94
C ILE A 334 2.00 -0.63 -21.46
N CYS A 335 2.65 0.20 -20.64
CA CYS A 335 2.90 -0.08 -19.23
C CYS A 335 2.84 1.18 -18.36
N ASN A 336 2.75 0.99 -17.04
CA ASN A 336 3.04 2.06 -16.10
C ASN A 336 4.55 2.33 -16.08
N THR A 337 4.99 3.36 -16.80
CA THR A 337 6.40 3.75 -16.92
C THR A 337 7.04 4.24 -15.63
N HIS A 338 6.24 4.51 -14.59
CA HIS A 338 6.70 4.90 -13.26
C HIS A 338 6.74 3.72 -12.28
N ASP A 339 6.42 2.51 -12.73
CA ASP A 339 6.61 1.31 -11.91
C ASP A 339 8.09 1.04 -11.63
N PHE A 340 8.37 0.43 -10.48
CA PHE A 340 9.72 0.12 -10.01
C PHE A 340 10.57 -0.62 -11.06
N ILE A 341 10.02 -1.63 -11.72
CA ILE A 341 10.77 -2.41 -12.72
C ILE A 341 11.15 -1.55 -13.92
N ASN A 342 10.22 -0.72 -14.39
CA ASN A 342 10.47 0.19 -15.51
C ASN A 342 11.51 1.25 -15.15
N LEU A 343 11.44 1.81 -13.93
CA LEU A 343 12.42 2.77 -13.43
C LEU A 343 13.80 2.14 -13.23
N MET A 344 13.88 0.91 -12.71
CA MET A 344 15.13 0.17 -12.56
C MET A 344 15.78 -0.08 -13.92
N ILE A 345 15.03 -0.60 -14.89
CA ILE A 345 15.53 -0.87 -16.25
C ILE A 345 16.04 0.43 -16.88
N LYS A 346 15.26 1.52 -16.78
CA LYS A 346 15.67 2.84 -17.28
C LYS A 346 16.98 3.31 -16.63
N GLY A 347 17.10 3.20 -15.31
CA GLY A 347 18.31 3.56 -14.58
C GLY A 347 19.52 2.75 -15.03
N CYS A 348 19.37 1.42 -15.18
CA CYS A 348 20.44 0.54 -15.66
C CYS A 348 20.92 0.94 -17.06
N LEU A 349 19.99 1.21 -17.97
CA LEU A 349 20.31 1.65 -19.34
C LEU A 349 21.04 2.99 -19.35
N GLN A 350 20.62 3.96 -18.54
CA GLN A 350 21.24 5.28 -18.47
C GLN A 350 22.66 5.23 -17.87
N MET A 351 22.89 4.33 -16.91
CA MET A 351 24.21 4.13 -16.29
C MET A 351 25.12 3.20 -17.10
N GLY A 352 24.57 2.46 -18.07
CA GLY A 352 25.31 1.40 -18.78
C GLY A 352 25.78 0.27 -17.85
N SER A 353 25.10 0.07 -16.71
CA SER A 353 25.46 -0.86 -15.65
C SER A 353 24.19 -1.44 -15.02
N PHE A 354 24.26 -2.63 -14.43
CA PHE A 354 23.15 -3.25 -13.69
C PHE A 354 23.63 -3.67 -12.30
N PRO A 355 22.72 -3.77 -11.30
CA PRO A 355 23.09 -4.24 -9.98
C PRO A 355 23.57 -5.69 -10.03
N ASP A 356 24.71 -5.97 -9.41
CA ASP A 356 25.12 -7.33 -9.11
C ASP A 356 24.24 -7.85 -7.98
N VAL A 357 23.38 -8.83 -8.28
CA VAL A 357 22.33 -9.35 -7.38
C VAL A 357 22.59 -10.81 -6.95
N ASP A 358 23.81 -11.29 -7.15
CA ASP A 358 24.26 -12.60 -6.69
C ASP A 358 24.53 -12.67 -5.17
#